data_AF-A0A940PBV3-F1
#
_entry.id   AF-A0A940PBV3-F1
#
_cell.length_a   1.000
_cell.length_b   1.000
_cell.length_c   1.000
_cell.angle_alpha   90.00
_cell.angle_beta   90.00
_cell.angle_gamma   90.00
#
_symmetry.space_group_name_H-M   'P 1'
#
loop_
_entity.id
_entity.type
_entity.pdbx_description
1 polymer ?
#
loop_
_entity_poly.entity_id
_entity_poly.type
_entity_poly.pdbx_seq_one_letter_code
_entity_poly.pdbx_strand_id
1 'polypeptide(L)'
;MINQKFNKVISIIAMLFVGAAVGYCIGLYLSTQSLSVYDDIALLILLPLYYLLHIVIHEAGHGIFGYLTGYKMVSYRVLSYLWVWQEEGIRYRRQKVPGTLGQCLMRPPAYQANYPFKLYLLGGVLANSMASVLILVLFDSPYGVLFSVVGLFVVLTNLIPLGFNDGMSLKMAWNNPTMQYLLFLQVEINYQLSIGTTYERLPQTYVAPLAGDLGNYFVTFHAFLRYYYFMERLDLVQGRTILEELWDNRQSLILIYQIELKKELLFCLAMLDAKDQRMDELMTDKGVNQSLKQPLMGNKRILASYYYFVQEDWQKGSTLTQEGLELFDKVPLKGEAKVELNVIEWLDEQAVIHFNRRGTLS
;
A
#
# COMPACT_ATOMS: atom_id res chain seq x y z
N MET A 1 10.44 -19.57 11.23
CA MET A 1 9.19 -19.35 12.01
C MET A 1 9.43 -18.65 13.36
N ILE A 2 10.36 -19.11 14.20
CA ILE A 2 10.72 -18.45 15.48
C ILE A 2 11.31 -17.06 15.25
N ASN A 3 12.23 -16.91 14.28
CA ASN A 3 12.94 -15.65 14.03
C ASN A 3 12.04 -14.47 13.62
N GLN A 4 10.99 -14.66 12.81
CA GLN A 4 10.13 -13.54 12.38
C GLN A 4 9.17 -13.08 13.50
N LYS A 5 8.57 -14.00 14.25
CA LYS A 5 7.74 -13.65 15.42
C LYS A 5 8.60 -13.01 16.52
N PHE A 6 9.80 -13.53 16.73
CA PHE A 6 10.78 -12.99 17.67
C PHE A 6 11.23 -11.58 17.27
N ASN A 7 11.56 -11.34 16.00
CA ASN A 7 11.93 -10.01 15.49
C ASN A 7 10.78 -9.00 15.60
N LYS A 8 9.52 -9.44 15.40
CA LYS A 8 8.34 -8.59 15.58
C LYS A 8 8.13 -8.22 17.05
N VAL A 9 8.30 -9.17 17.97
CA VAL A 9 8.22 -8.92 19.41
C VAL A 9 9.35 -7.98 19.86
N ILE A 10 10.58 -8.20 19.41
CA ILE A 10 11.71 -7.31 19.67
C ILE A 10 11.42 -5.89 19.15
N SER A 11 10.89 -5.77 17.93
CA SER A 11 10.54 -4.48 17.36
C SER A 11 9.47 -3.74 18.17
N ILE A 12 8.45 -4.45 18.66
CA ILE A 12 7.40 -3.87 19.53
C ILE A 12 8.01 -3.43 20.87
N ILE A 13 8.82 -4.28 21.51
CA ILE A 13 9.49 -3.97 22.77
C ILE A 13 10.42 -2.75 22.59
N ALA A 14 11.17 -2.70 21.50
CA ALA A 14 12.04 -1.59 21.18
C ALA A 14 11.24 -0.28 21.00
N MET A 15 10.13 -0.31 20.26
CA MET A 15 9.26 0.86 20.11
C MET A 15 8.61 1.31 21.41
N LEU A 16 8.19 0.37 22.27
CA LEU A 16 7.67 0.68 23.60
C LEU A 16 8.73 1.33 24.49
N PHE A 17 9.96 0.81 24.45
CA PHE A 17 11.07 1.37 25.21
C PHE A 17 11.44 2.78 24.73
N VAL A 18 11.51 2.99 23.40
CA VAL A 18 11.73 4.33 22.82
C VAL A 18 10.60 5.28 23.22
N GLY A 19 9.34 4.86 23.10
CA GLY A 19 8.18 5.67 23.49
C GLY A 19 8.19 6.03 24.97
N ALA A 20 8.52 5.07 25.85
CA ALA A 20 8.62 5.30 27.28
C ALA A 20 9.79 6.23 27.65
N ALA A 21 10.97 6.03 27.04
CA ALA A 21 12.12 6.89 27.25
C ALA A 21 11.85 8.33 26.80
N VAL A 22 11.28 8.49 25.60
CA VAL A 22 10.88 9.79 25.06
C VAL A 22 9.84 10.47 25.95
N GLY A 23 8.80 9.74 26.35
CA GLY A 23 7.75 10.27 27.24
C GLY A 23 8.30 10.66 28.61
N TYR A 24 9.20 9.86 29.18
CA TYR A 24 9.86 10.18 30.46
C TYR A 24 10.74 11.43 30.37
N CYS A 25 11.56 11.55 29.31
CA CYS A 25 12.39 12.74 29.09
C CYS A 25 11.53 14.00 28.90
N ILE A 26 10.43 13.92 28.15
CA ILE A 26 9.47 15.02 28.03
C ILE A 26 8.90 15.37 29.41
N GLY A 27 8.44 14.38 30.17
CA GLY A 27 7.85 14.60 31.50
C GLY A 27 8.82 15.27 32.47
N LEU A 28 10.07 14.83 32.50
CA LEU A 28 11.13 15.48 33.29
C LEU A 28 11.34 16.92 32.85
N TYR A 29 11.48 17.18 31.54
CA TYR A 29 11.67 18.53 31.04
C TYR A 29 10.49 19.44 31.40
N LEU A 30 9.25 19.00 31.14
CA LEU A 30 8.05 19.77 31.48
C LEU A 30 7.93 20.03 32.99
N SER A 31 8.38 19.11 33.85
CA SER A 31 8.38 19.30 35.31
C SER A 31 9.32 20.42 35.78
N THR A 32 10.30 20.80 34.98
CA THR A 32 11.20 21.93 35.27
C THR A 32 10.62 23.28 34.83
N GLN A 33 9.52 23.27 34.08
CA GLN A 33 8.90 24.45 33.51
C GLN A 33 7.76 24.94 34.41
N SER A 34 7.62 26.26 34.55
CA SER A 34 6.48 26.86 35.25
C SER A 34 5.27 26.94 34.31
N LEU A 35 4.62 25.80 34.09
CA LEU A 35 3.45 25.67 33.20
C LEU A 35 2.13 25.87 33.97
N SER A 36 1.18 26.54 33.33
CA SER A 36 -0.20 26.58 33.79
C SER A 36 -0.98 25.37 33.27
N VAL A 37 -2.14 25.09 33.88
CA VAL A 37 -3.07 24.05 33.39
C VAL A 37 -3.49 24.30 31.93
N TYR A 38 -3.56 25.56 31.50
CA TYR A 38 -3.86 25.90 30.10
C TYR A 38 -2.72 25.50 29.16
N ASP A 39 -1.48 25.59 29.60
CA ASP A 39 -0.31 25.17 28.81
C ASP A 39 -0.27 23.65 28.66
N ASP A 40 -0.59 22.90 29.72
CA ASP A 40 -0.71 21.44 29.66
C ASP A 40 -1.80 20.99 28.68
N ILE A 41 -2.98 21.62 28.74
CA ILE A 41 -4.08 21.36 27.80
C ILE A 41 -3.64 21.72 26.37
N ALA A 42 -2.96 22.84 26.18
CA ALA A 42 -2.46 23.25 24.87
C ALA A 42 -1.44 22.24 24.32
N LEU A 43 -0.48 21.78 25.12
CA LEU A 43 0.50 20.77 24.72
C LEU A 43 -0.17 19.44 24.33
N LEU A 44 -1.19 19.02 25.08
CA LEU A 44 -1.97 17.81 24.77
C LEU A 44 -2.71 17.92 23.44
N ILE A 45 -3.31 19.08 23.14
CA ILE A 45 -4.00 19.34 21.87
C ILE A 45 -3.00 19.48 20.72
N LEU A 46 -1.84 20.08 20.95
CA LEU A 46 -0.81 20.30 19.94
C LEU A 46 -0.10 19.02 19.54
N LEU A 47 0.02 18.02 20.41
CA LEU A 47 0.68 16.75 20.11
C LEU A 47 0.16 16.07 18.81
N PRO A 48 -1.15 15.80 18.64
CA PRO A 48 -1.66 15.22 17.39
C PRO A 48 -1.56 16.19 16.20
N LEU A 49 -1.63 17.50 16.44
CA LEU A 49 -1.49 18.51 15.38
C LEU A 49 -0.05 18.58 14.84
N TYR A 50 0.95 18.55 15.71
CA TYR A 50 2.35 18.46 15.34
C TYR A 50 2.67 17.15 14.65
N TYR A 51 2.07 16.03 15.09
CA TYR A 51 2.24 14.77 14.38
C TYR A 51 1.72 14.85 12.94
N LEU A 52 0.54 15.44 12.74
CA LEU A 52 0.01 15.67 11.40
C LEU A 52 0.89 16.62 10.59
N LEU A 53 1.39 17.69 11.19
CA LEU A 53 2.29 18.64 10.53
C LEU A 53 3.61 17.97 10.11
N HIS A 54 4.19 17.11 10.95
CA HIS A 54 5.38 16.33 10.61
C HIS A 54 5.13 15.31 9.50
N ILE A 55 3.91 14.78 9.35
CA ILE A 55 3.55 13.99 8.18
C ILE A 55 3.59 14.87 6.92
N VAL A 56 3.06 16.09 6.97
CA VAL A 56 3.14 17.03 5.84
C VAL A 56 4.61 17.35 5.50
N ILE A 57 5.44 17.64 6.50
CA ILE A 57 6.86 17.94 6.28
C ILE A 57 7.59 16.72 5.71
N HIS A 58 7.29 15.52 6.22
CA HIS A 58 7.88 14.25 5.75
C HIS A 58 7.57 14.00 4.27
N GLU A 59 6.29 14.04 3.90
CA GLU A 59 5.89 13.83 2.50
C GLU A 59 6.44 14.93 1.58
N ALA A 60 6.48 16.18 2.05
CA ALA A 60 7.10 17.28 1.31
C ALA A 60 8.61 17.05 1.10
N GLY A 61 9.29 16.44 2.07
CA GLY A 61 10.67 16.00 1.95
C GLY A 61 10.88 15.03 0.80
N HIS A 62 10.06 13.97 0.69
CA HIS A 62 10.11 13.07 -0.48
C HIS A 62 9.93 13.84 -1.79
N GLY A 63 8.98 14.77 -1.83
CA GLY A 63 8.74 15.66 -2.96
C GLY A 63 9.97 16.48 -3.38
N ILE A 64 10.60 17.17 -2.42
CA ILE A 64 11.75 18.06 -2.66
C ILE A 64 12.97 17.24 -3.09
N PHE A 65 13.34 16.22 -2.32
CA PHE A 65 14.54 15.43 -2.59
C PHE A 65 14.38 14.51 -3.79
N GLY A 66 13.17 14.02 -4.07
CA GLY A 66 12.82 13.36 -5.32
C GLY A 66 12.98 14.29 -6.51
N TYR A 67 12.46 15.52 -6.42
CA TYR A 67 12.61 16.50 -7.50
C TYR A 67 14.08 16.82 -7.80
N LEU A 68 14.89 17.01 -6.75
CA LEU A 68 16.35 17.23 -6.87
C LEU A 68 17.08 16.05 -7.54
N THR A 69 16.49 14.85 -7.52
CA THR A 69 17.05 13.65 -8.15
C THR A 69 16.39 13.28 -9.48
N GLY A 70 15.58 14.17 -10.05
CA GLY A 70 14.97 14.01 -11.36
C GLY A 70 13.64 13.26 -11.36
N TYR A 71 13.05 12.99 -10.18
CA TYR A 71 11.68 12.50 -10.10
C TYR A 71 10.70 13.61 -10.45
N LYS A 72 9.55 13.23 -11.02
CA LYS A 72 8.47 14.17 -11.36
C LYS A 72 7.29 13.97 -10.42
N MET A 73 6.74 15.04 -9.86
CA MET A 73 5.58 14.95 -8.98
C MET A 73 4.38 14.33 -9.70
N VAL A 74 3.72 13.36 -9.07
CA VAL A 74 2.50 12.70 -9.60
C VAL A 74 1.32 13.04 -8.71
N SER A 75 1.44 12.79 -7.42
CA SER A 75 0.43 13.19 -6.46
C SER A 75 0.99 13.43 -5.08
N TYR A 76 0.27 14.25 -4.33
CA TYR A 76 0.57 14.60 -2.96
C TYR A 76 -0.71 14.50 -2.17
N ARG A 77 -0.70 13.81 -1.03
CA ARG A 77 -1.87 13.62 -0.19
C ARG A 77 -1.57 13.87 1.26
N VAL A 78 -2.49 14.58 1.91
CA VAL A 78 -2.53 14.74 3.37
C VAL A 78 -3.94 14.40 3.82
N LEU A 79 -4.07 13.40 4.68
CA LEU A 79 -5.34 12.80 5.08
C LEU A 79 -6.14 12.34 3.85
N SER A 80 -7.26 13.02 3.60
CA SER A 80 -8.13 12.78 2.43
C SER A 80 -7.94 13.83 1.32
N TYR A 81 -7.09 14.84 1.51
CA TYR A 81 -6.85 15.90 0.54
C TYR A 81 -5.76 15.49 -0.42
N LEU A 82 -6.10 15.31 -1.70
CA LEU A 82 -5.22 14.81 -2.75
C LEU A 82 -5.05 15.87 -3.84
N TRP A 83 -3.80 16.17 -4.16
CA TRP A 83 -3.39 16.97 -5.31
C TRP A 83 -2.74 16.05 -6.34
N VAL A 84 -3.20 16.10 -7.58
CA VAL A 84 -2.71 15.26 -8.68
C VAL A 84 -2.17 16.16 -9.78
N TRP A 85 -0.91 15.96 -10.16
CA TRP A 85 -0.28 16.67 -11.26
C TRP A 85 -0.65 15.99 -12.57
N GLN A 86 -1.25 16.75 -13.48
CA GLN A 86 -1.62 16.33 -14.82
C GLN A 86 -1.03 17.31 -15.84
N GLU A 87 -1.04 16.97 -17.13
CA GLU A 87 -0.52 17.83 -18.19
C GLU A 87 -1.23 19.20 -18.22
N GLU A 88 -2.52 19.23 -17.94
CA GLU A 88 -3.35 20.45 -17.88
C GLU A 88 -3.17 21.27 -16.58
N GLY A 89 -2.43 20.75 -15.60
CA GLY A 89 -2.21 21.39 -14.30
C GLY A 89 -2.54 20.50 -13.10
N ILE A 90 -2.66 21.10 -11.93
CA ILE A 90 -2.90 20.40 -10.66
C ILE A 90 -4.40 20.26 -10.42
N ARG A 91 -4.89 19.03 -10.32
CA ARG A 91 -6.29 18.74 -9.95
C ARG A 91 -6.38 18.38 -8.48
N TYR A 92 -7.35 18.98 -7.80
CA TYR A 92 -7.66 18.68 -6.41
C TYR A 92 -8.84 17.70 -6.32
N ARG A 93 -8.72 16.70 -5.43
CA ARG A 93 -9.77 15.72 -5.14
C ARG A 93 -9.75 15.32 -3.66
N ARG A 94 -10.87 14.77 -3.18
CA ARG A 94 -10.92 14.10 -1.88
C ARG A 94 -10.85 12.59 -2.07
N GLN A 95 -9.85 11.97 -1.47
CA GLN A 95 -9.65 10.52 -1.52
C GLN A 95 -9.00 10.05 -0.22
N LYS A 96 -9.69 9.16 0.50
CA LYS A 96 -9.16 8.50 1.70
C LYS A 96 -8.51 7.18 1.29
N VAL A 97 -7.23 7.02 1.60
CA VAL A 97 -6.53 5.74 1.44
C VAL A 97 -6.40 5.10 2.84
N PRO A 98 -7.01 3.93 3.09
CA PRO A 98 -6.87 3.24 4.37
C PRO A 98 -5.39 3.00 4.72
N GLY A 99 -5.02 3.23 5.97
CA GLY A 99 -3.68 2.91 6.49
C GLY A 99 -2.59 3.96 6.26
N THR A 100 -2.88 5.09 5.59
CA THR A 100 -1.87 6.14 5.35
C THR A 100 -2.44 7.55 5.61
N LEU A 101 -1.71 8.35 6.39
CA LEU A 101 -2.08 9.73 6.72
C LEU A 101 -1.45 10.77 5.78
N GLY A 102 -0.39 10.39 5.08
CA GLY A 102 0.28 11.16 4.05
C GLY A 102 0.69 10.24 2.90
N GLN A 103 0.94 10.83 1.73
CA GLN A 103 1.53 10.13 0.60
C GLN A 103 2.06 11.11 -0.44
N CYS A 104 3.34 11.04 -0.75
CA CYS A 104 3.95 11.65 -1.92
C CYS A 104 4.26 10.55 -2.94
N LEU A 105 3.61 10.61 -4.11
CA LEU A 105 3.94 9.78 -5.25
C LEU A 105 4.64 10.62 -6.29
N MET A 106 5.80 10.15 -6.72
CA MET A 106 6.57 10.76 -7.78
C MET A 106 6.94 9.72 -8.82
N ARG A 107 6.95 10.10 -10.09
CA ARG A 107 7.42 9.26 -11.18
C ARG A 107 8.95 9.25 -11.18
N PRO A 108 9.59 8.08 -11.17
CA PRO A 108 11.04 8.00 -11.22
C PRO A 108 11.60 8.44 -12.58
N PRO A 109 12.87 8.86 -12.65
CA PRO A 109 13.58 8.92 -13.92
C PRO A 109 13.71 7.51 -14.53
N ALA A 110 14.04 7.43 -15.82
CA ALA A 110 14.27 6.15 -16.48
C ALA A 110 15.32 5.32 -15.72
N TYR A 111 15.06 4.01 -15.59
CA TYR A 111 15.97 3.13 -14.87
C TYR A 111 17.33 3.04 -15.56
N GLN A 112 18.39 3.26 -14.79
CA GLN A 112 19.79 3.19 -15.23
C GLN A 112 20.64 2.63 -14.07
N ALA A 113 21.90 2.27 -14.35
CA ALA A 113 22.80 1.67 -13.36
C ALA A 113 22.95 2.50 -12.07
N ASN A 114 22.81 3.83 -12.15
CA ASN A 114 22.86 4.76 -11.01
C ASN A 114 21.47 5.30 -10.64
N TYR A 115 20.49 4.40 -10.48
CA TYR A 115 19.11 4.79 -10.14
C TYR A 115 19.05 5.63 -8.84
N PRO A 116 18.51 6.85 -8.84
CA PRO A 116 18.70 7.80 -7.74
C PRO A 116 17.64 7.68 -6.63
N PHE A 117 17.49 6.50 -6.04
CA PHE A 117 16.45 6.23 -5.04
C PHE A 117 16.76 6.75 -3.62
N LYS A 118 18.04 6.92 -3.26
CA LYS A 118 18.46 7.14 -1.86
C LYS A 118 17.91 8.44 -1.28
N LEU A 119 18.06 9.56 -2.00
CA LEU A 119 17.55 10.86 -1.55
C LEU A 119 16.03 10.91 -1.60
N TYR A 120 15.40 10.25 -2.58
CA TYR A 120 13.95 10.11 -2.60
C TYR A 120 13.43 9.41 -1.33
N LEU A 121 13.98 8.25 -0.96
CA LEU A 121 13.56 7.52 0.25
C LEU A 121 13.93 8.25 1.55
N LEU A 122 15.10 8.90 1.61
CA LEU A 122 15.52 9.64 2.81
C LEU A 122 14.87 11.02 2.92
N GLY A 123 14.15 11.48 1.90
CA GLY A 123 13.69 12.87 1.80
C GLY A 123 12.83 13.30 2.99
N GLY A 124 11.88 12.47 3.41
CA GLY A 124 11.04 12.78 4.56
C GLY A 124 11.80 12.78 5.89
N VAL A 125 12.71 11.83 6.08
CA VAL A 125 13.60 11.79 7.24
C VAL A 125 14.45 13.07 7.32
N LEU A 126 15.06 13.48 6.20
CA LEU A 126 15.89 14.70 6.15
C LEU A 126 15.06 15.95 6.44
N ALA A 127 13.88 16.08 5.83
CA ALA A 127 13.01 17.24 6.04
C ALA A 127 12.55 17.37 7.50
N ASN A 128 12.13 16.27 8.12
CA ASN A 128 11.73 16.29 9.53
C ASN A 128 12.92 16.55 10.45
N SER A 129 14.09 15.97 10.20
CA SER A 129 15.31 16.28 10.96
C SER A 129 15.65 17.76 10.89
N MET A 130 15.63 18.36 9.70
CA MET A 130 15.90 19.79 9.51
C MET A 130 14.86 20.66 10.22
N ALA A 131 13.58 20.34 10.09
CA ALA A 131 12.51 21.09 10.75
C ALA A 131 12.59 21.01 12.28
N SER A 132 12.84 19.82 12.84
CA SER A 132 13.02 19.63 14.29
C SER A 132 14.21 20.43 14.82
N VAL A 133 15.37 20.34 14.15
CA VAL A 133 16.56 21.10 14.59
C VAL A 133 16.33 22.60 14.48
N LEU A 134 15.72 23.06 13.39
CA LEU A 134 15.43 24.47 13.19
C LEU A 134 14.52 25.04 14.29
N ILE A 135 13.41 24.35 14.61
CA ILE A 135 12.49 24.79 15.65
C ILE A 135 13.14 24.77 17.02
N LEU A 136 13.94 23.74 17.33
CA LEU A 136 14.66 23.66 18.60
C LEU A 136 15.64 24.82 18.81
N VAL A 137 16.34 25.25 17.74
CA VAL A 137 17.31 26.36 17.79
C VAL A 137 16.62 27.73 17.87
N LEU A 138 15.51 27.90 17.14
CA LEU A 138 14.82 29.19 17.05
C LEU A 138 13.87 29.47 18.22
N PHE A 139 13.33 28.42 18.85
CA PHE A 139 12.29 28.54 19.87
C PHE A 139 12.61 27.70 21.09
N ASP A 140 13.31 28.30 22.06
CA ASP A 140 13.52 27.72 23.38
C ASP A 140 12.23 27.81 24.21
N SER A 141 11.29 26.89 23.92
CA SER A 141 10.00 26.82 24.57
C SER A 141 9.50 25.37 24.66
N PRO A 142 8.62 25.05 25.62
CA PRO A 142 8.01 23.72 25.72
C PRO A 142 7.26 23.28 24.46
N TYR A 143 6.67 24.21 23.72
CA TYR A 143 6.03 23.94 22.43
C TYR A 143 7.04 23.57 21.34
N GLY A 144 8.16 24.29 21.26
CA GLY A 144 9.25 24.00 20.32
C GLY A 144 9.93 22.66 20.60
N VAL A 145 10.14 22.35 21.88
CA VAL A 145 10.65 21.03 22.32
C VAL A 145 9.66 19.94 21.94
N LEU A 146 8.36 20.10 22.22
CA LEU A 146 7.34 19.12 21.85
C LEU A 146 7.31 18.89 20.33
N PHE A 147 7.31 19.95 19.52
CA PHE A 147 7.38 19.85 18.06
C PHE A 147 8.60 19.04 17.63
N SER A 148 9.77 19.34 18.19
CA SER A 148 11.03 18.70 17.83
C SER A 148 11.05 17.22 18.18
N VAL A 149 10.56 16.85 19.37
CA VAL A 149 10.46 15.46 19.82
C VAL A 149 9.50 14.65 18.96
N VAL A 150 8.33 15.21 18.60
CA VAL A 150 7.40 14.55 17.68
C VAL A 150 8.06 14.31 16.32
N GLY A 151 8.81 15.30 15.80
CA GLY A 151 9.53 15.13 14.54
C GLY A 151 10.64 14.08 14.59
N LEU A 152 11.40 14.04 15.68
CA LEU A 152 12.39 12.99 15.91
C LEU A 152 11.76 11.60 16.02
N PHE A 153 10.57 11.49 16.62
CA PHE A 153 9.81 10.25 16.63
C PHE A 153 9.44 9.79 15.20
N VAL A 154 8.99 10.71 14.33
CA VAL A 154 8.70 10.39 12.92
C VAL A 154 9.98 10.01 12.16
N VAL A 155 11.09 10.70 12.41
CA VAL A 155 12.41 10.34 11.86
C VAL A 155 12.81 8.92 12.25
N LEU A 156 12.75 8.58 13.54
CA LEU A 156 13.18 7.28 14.04
C LEU A 156 12.30 6.15 13.47
N THR A 157 10.98 6.33 13.46
CA THR A 157 10.05 5.31 12.97
C THR A 157 10.10 5.08 11.47
N ASN A 158 10.57 6.07 10.68
CA ASN A 158 10.78 5.90 9.23
C ASN A 158 12.21 5.52 8.85
N LEU A 159 13.22 5.89 9.65
CA LEU A 159 14.62 5.56 9.37
C LEU A 159 15.00 4.15 9.82
N ILE A 160 14.49 3.68 10.96
CA ILE A 160 14.80 2.34 11.48
C ILE A 160 14.07 1.31 10.61
N PRO A 161 14.76 0.32 10.01
CA PRO A 161 14.17 -0.60 9.03
C PRO A 161 13.27 -1.63 9.69
N LEU A 162 12.02 -1.25 9.96
CA LEU A 162 11.00 -2.05 10.64
C LEU A 162 9.68 -1.98 9.87
N GLY A 163 9.16 -3.15 9.50
CA GLY A 163 7.90 -3.23 8.74
C GLY A 163 8.02 -2.61 7.35
N PHE A 164 6.98 -1.89 6.94
CA PHE A 164 6.88 -1.24 5.64
C PHE A 164 7.12 0.27 5.83
N ASN A 165 8.37 0.71 5.70
CA ASN A 165 8.78 2.11 5.84
C ASN A 165 9.99 2.44 4.94
N ASP A 166 10.38 3.72 4.91
CA ASP A 166 11.45 4.23 4.05
C ASP A 166 12.80 3.57 4.35
N GLY A 167 13.15 3.41 5.62
CA GLY A 167 14.39 2.79 6.07
C GLY A 167 14.51 1.33 5.65
N MET A 168 13.40 0.57 5.69
CA MET A 168 13.36 -0.80 5.19
C MET A 168 13.57 -0.83 3.67
N SER A 169 12.87 0.03 2.92
CA SER A 169 13.03 0.14 1.46
C SER A 169 14.47 0.49 1.09
N LEU A 170 15.06 1.43 1.81
CA LEU A 170 16.44 1.86 1.64
C LEU A 170 17.41 0.71 1.91
N LYS A 171 17.22 -0.01 3.02
CA LYS A 171 18.05 -1.17 3.39
C LYS A 171 17.99 -2.27 2.33
N MET A 172 16.80 -2.59 1.83
CA MET A 172 16.60 -3.61 0.80
C MET A 172 17.29 -3.22 -0.52
N ALA A 173 17.24 -1.94 -0.92
CA ALA A 173 17.79 -1.46 -2.18
C ALA A 173 19.27 -1.02 -2.12
N TRP A 174 19.84 -0.77 -0.93
CA TRP A 174 21.12 -0.05 -0.76
C TRP A 174 22.27 -0.55 -1.65
N ASN A 175 22.46 -1.87 -1.72
CA ASN A 175 23.51 -2.54 -2.50
C ASN A 175 22.95 -3.72 -3.33
N ASN A 176 21.69 -3.65 -3.74
CA ASN A 176 21.04 -4.73 -4.48
C ASN A 176 20.38 -4.20 -5.77
N PRO A 177 21.04 -4.31 -6.94
CA PRO A 177 20.51 -3.82 -8.20
C PRO A 177 19.14 -4.41 -8.57
N THR A 178 18.89 -5.66 -8.21
CA THR A 178 17.58 -6.29 -8.41
C THR A 178 16.50 -5.58 -7.59
N MET A 179 16.76 -5.27 -6.31
CA MET A 179 15.81 -4.54 -5.48
C MET A 179 15.66 -3.08 -5.90
N GLN A 180 16.71 -2.45 -6.42
CA GLN A 180 16.63 -1.11 -7.01
C GLN A 180 15.70 -1.10 -8.23
N TYR A 181 15.82 -2.10 -9.10
CA TYR A 181 14.93 -2.26 -10.24
C TYR A 181 13.49 -2.52 -9.82
N LEU A 182 13.25 -3.41 -8.84
CA LEU A 182 11.90 -3.68 -8.36
C LEU A 182 11.26 -2.47 -7.65
N LEU A 183 12.06 -1.68 -6.92
CA LEU A 183 11.62 -0.38 -6.38
C LEU A 183 11.24 0.59 -7.50
N PHE A 184 12.05 0.67 -8.55
CA PHE A 184 11.71 1.44 -9.76
C PHE A 184 10.37 0.97 -10.36
N LEU A 185 10.20 -0.34 -10.56
CA LEU A 185 8.97 -0.91 -11.10
C LEU A 185 7.76 -0.54 -10.25
N GLN A 186 7.84 -0.69 -8.93
CA GLN A 186 6.73 -0.36 -8.04
C GLN A 186 6.23 1.07 -8.21
N VAL A 187 7.15 2.03 -8.32
CA VAL A 187 6.80 3.44 -8.46
C VAL A 187 6.36 3.77 -9.90
N GLU A 188 7.05 3.26 -10.92
CA GLU A 188 6.69 3.49 -12.33
C GLU A 188 5.34 2.85 -12.68
N ILE A 189 5.06 1.64 -12.22
CA ILE A 189 3.78 0.96 -12.47
C ILE A 189 2.64 1.70 -11.78
N ASN A 190 2.84 2.16 -10.55
CA ASN A 190 1.83 2.98 -9.88
C ASN A 190 1.50 4.24 -10.68
N TYR A 191 2.53 4.93 -11.21
CA TYR A 191 2.34 6.05 -12.13
C TYR A 191 1.57 5.65 -13.40
N GLN A 192 1.98 4.59 -14.08
CA GLN A 192 1.33 4.12 -15.31
C GLN A 192 -0.15 3.79 -15.08
N LEU A 193 -0.46 3.07 -14.01
CA LEU A 193 -1.84 2.75 -13.63
C LEU A 193 -2.62 4.02 -13.28
N SER A 194 -2.01 5.01 -12.61
CA SER A 194 -2.66 6.28 -12.26
C SER A 194 -3.09 7.09 -13.49
N ILE A 195 -2.30 7.07 -14.56
CA ILE A 195 -2.63 7.75 -15.83
C ILE A 195 -3.55 6.91 -16.73
N GLY A 196 -3.84 5.66 -16.34
CA GLY A 196 -4.79 4.80 -17.03
C GLY A 196 -4.19 3.82 -18.02
N THR A 197 -2.87 3.62 -18.00
CA THR A 197 -2.22 2.48 -18.67
C THR A 197 -2.59 1.21 -17.92
N THR A 198 -2.93 0.14 -18.62
CA THR A 198 -3.26 -1.17 -18.02
C THR A 198 -2.02 -2.07 -17.98
N TYR A 199 -2.09 -3.23 -17.30
CA TYR A 199 -0.95 -4.13 -17.13
C TYR A 199 -0.44 -4.68 -18.45
N GLU A 200 -1.32 -5.03 -19.38
CA GLU A 200 -0.96 -5.55 -20.71
C GLU A 200 -0.18 -4.52 -21.56
N ARG A 201 -0.43 -3.22 -21.33
CA ARG A 201 0.24 -2.13 -22.04
C ARG A 201 1.59 -1.76 -21.44
N LEU A 202 1.96 -2.32 -20.30
CA LEU A 202 3.29 -2.13 -19.73
C LEU A 202 4.36 -2.83 -20.60
N PRO A 203 5.62 -2.35 -20.57
CA PRO A 203 6.71 -3.08 -21.20
C PRO A 203 6.78 -4.54 -20.74
N GLN A 204 6.90 -5.47 -21.68
CA GLN A 204 6.96 -6.91 -21.38
C GLN A 204 8.11 -7.29 -20.45
N THR A 205 9.20 -6.51 -20.48
CA THR A 205 10.33 -6.65 -19.55
C THR A 205 9.97 -6.38 -18.09
N TYR A 206 8.86 -5.69 -17.80
CA TYR A 206 8.41 -5.42 -16.44
C TYR A 206 7.70 -6.64 -15.83
N VAL A 207 7.03 -7.44 -16.67
CA VAL A 207 6.28 -8.65 -16.26
C VAL A 207 7.07 -9.94 -16.45
N ALA A 208 8.31 -9.85 -16.95
CA ALA A 208 9.21 -10.98 -17.08
C ALA A 208 9.49 -11.63 -15.70
N PRO A 209 9.47 -12.97 -15.57
CA PRO A 209 9.73 -13.63 -14.30
C PRO A 209 11.08 -13.24 -13.71
N LEU A 210 11.10 -13.01 -12.39
CA LEU A 210 12.30 -12.66 -11.66
C LEU A 210 12.37 -13.48 -10.38
N ALA A 211 13.46 -14.22 -10.18
CA ALA A 211 13.66 -15.01 -8.98
C ALA A 211 14.01 -14.09 -7.80
N GLY A 212 13.43 -14.37 -6.64
CA GLY A 212 13.71 -13.61 -5.42
C GLY A 212 13.05 -14.21 -4.19
N ASP A 213 13.46 -13.73 -3.02
CA ASP A 213 12.84 -14.08 -1.75
C ASP A 213 11.47 -13.40 -1.62
N LEU A 214 10.39 -14.19 -1.59
CA LEU A 214 9.01 -13.71 -1.41
C LEU A 214 8.73 -13.08 -0.03
N GLY A 215 9.66 -13.18 0.91
CA GLY A 215 9.65 -12.37 2.14
C GLY A 215 10.00 -10.89 1.90
N ASN A 216 10.57 -10.55 0.75
CA ASN A 216 10.83 -9.17 0.33
C ASN A 216 9.60 -8.61 -0.41
N TYR A 217 9.03 -7.52 0.12
CA TYR A 217 7.80 -6.95 -0.43
C TYR A 217 7.94 -6.41 -1.86
N PHE A 218 9.15 -6.10 -2.34
CA PHE A 218 9.38 -5.75 -3.74
C PHE A 218 9.21 -6.96 -4.66
N VAL A 219 9.68 -8.13 -4.23
CA VAL A 219 9.52 -9.39 -4.98
C VAL A 219 8.07 -9.83 -4.94
N THR A 220 7.42 -9.75 -3.77
CA THR A 220 5.99 -10.06 -3.65
C THR A 220 5.13 -9.14 -4.53
N PHE A 221 5.42 -7.83 -4.54
CA PHE A 221 4.75 -6.89 -5.43
C PHE A 221 4.89 -7.29 -6.90
N HIS A 222 6.09 -7.69 -7.32
CA HIS A 222 6.35 -8.12 -8.69
C HIS A 222 5.59 -9.40 -9.06
N ALA A 223 5.42 -10.34 -8.12
CA ALA A 223 4.56 -11.50 -8.33
C ALA A 223 3.10 -11.10 -8.56
N PHE A 224 2.55 -10.16 -7.77
CA PHE A 224 1.20 -9.63 -7.99
C PHE A 224 1.06 -8.87 -9.31
N LEU A 225 2.06 -8.08 -9.70
CA LEU A 225 2.09 -7.45 -11.02
C LEU A 225 1.91 -8.48 -12.14
N ARG A 226 2.67 -9.59 -12.07
CA ARG A 226 2.58 -10.67 -13.05
C ARG A 226 1.22 -11.36 -13.01
N TYR A 227 0.68 -11.60 -11.82
CA TYR A 227 -0.67 -12.12 -11.65
C TYR A 227 -1.70 -11.22 -12.35
N TYR A 228 -1.69 -9.91 -12.08
CA TYR A 228 -2.65 -8.98 -12.68
C TYR A 228 -2.48 -8.83 -14.20
N TYR A 229 -1.26 -8.98 -14.72
CA TYR A 229 -1.02 -9.08 -16.16
C TYR A 229 -1.73 -10.29 -16.79
N PHE A 230 -1.66 -11.47 -16.18
CA PHE A 230 -2.39 -12.65 -16.68
C PHE A 230 -3.90 -12.54 -16.45
N MET A 231 -4.33 -11.93 -15.34
CA MET A 231 -5.74 -11.69 -15.06
C MET A 231 -6.38 -10.76 -16.10
N GLU A 232 -5.71 -9.68 -16.51
CA GLU A 232 -6.20 -8.79 -17.58
C GLU A 232 -6.40 -9.54 -18.90
N ARG A 233 -5.55 -10.54 -19.18
CA ARG A 233 -5.64 -11.40 -20.36
C ARG A 233 -6.62 -12.57 -20.19
N LEU A 234 -7.30 -12.63 -19.04
CA LEU A 234 -8.23 -13.71 -18.66
C LEU A 234 -7.57 -15.10 -18.63
N ASP A 235 -6.24 -15.16 -18.55
CA ASP A 235 -5.46 -16.38 -18.43
C ASP A 235 -5.34 -16.76 -16.95
N LEU A 236 -6.44 -17.23 -16.39
CA LEU A 236 -6.51 -17.59 -14.98
C LEU A 236 -5.66 -18.82 -14.63
N VAL A 237 -5.31 -19.66 -15.61
CA VAL A 237 -4.45 -20.84 -15.38
C VAL A 237 -3.04 -20.37 -15.02
N GLN A 238 -2.45 -19.48 -15.84
CA GLN A 238 -1.15 -18.90 -15.55
C GLN A 238 -1.19 -18.00 -14.30
N GLY A 239 -2.28 -17.25 -14.11
CA GLY A 239 -2.52 -16.48 -12.90
C GLY A 239 -2.52 -17.36 -11.64
N ARG A 240 -3.22 -18.50 -11.67
CA ARG A 240 -3.25 -19.48 -10.57
C ARG A 240 -1.86 -20.02 -10.27
N THR A 241 -1.04 -20.35 -11.27
CA THR A 241 0.33 -20.84 -11.03
C THR A 241 1.14 -19.88 -10.15
N ILE A 242 1.03 -18.57 -10.38
CA ILE A 242 1.71 -17.56 -9.57
C ILE A 242 1.12 -17.50 -8.15
N LEU A 243 -0.21 -17.56 -8.02
CA LEU A 243 -0.86 -17.56 -6.70
C LEU A 243 -0.54 -18.82 -5.90
N GLU A 244 -0.38 -19.98 -6.52
CA GLU A 244 0.02 -21.21 -5.84
C GLU A 244 1.48 -21.12 -5.33
N GLU A 245 2.40 -20.53 -6.11
CA GLU A 245 3.77 -20.25 -5.65
C GLU A 245 3.77 -19.31 -4.41
N LEU A 246 2.95 -18.26 -4.45
CA LEU A 246 2.74 -17.36 -3.32
C LEU A 246 2.08 -18.08 -2.14
N TRP A 247 1.16 -19.01 -2.38
CA TRP A 247 0.49 -19.82 -1.36
C TRP A 247 1.48 -20.72 -0.63
N ASP A 248 2.37 -21.40 -1.35
CA ASP A 248 3.40 -22.25 -0.76
C ASP A 248 4.35 -21.45 0.15
N ASN A 249 4.59 -20.19 -0.21
CA ASN A 249 5.45 -19.27 0.54
C ASN A 249 4.67 -18.31 1.47
N ARG A 250 3.35 -18.46 1.62
CA ARG A 250 2.46 -17.46 2.24
C ARG A 250 2.88 -16.94 3.61
N GLN A 251 3.62 -17.74 4.38
CA GLN A 251 4.09 -17.35 5.71
C GLN A 251 5.19 -16.28 5.68
N SER A 252 5.94 -16.15 4.58
CA SER A 252 6.99 -15.13 4.43
C SER A 252 6.42 -13.77 4.04
N LEU A 253 5.25 -13.74 3.41
CA LEU A 253 4.57 -12.52 2.97
C LEU A 253 4.18 -11.64 4.16
N ILE A 254 4.22 -10.33 3.96
CA ILE A 254 3.61 -9.39 4.91
C ILE A 254 2.10 -9.56 4.93
N LEU A 255 1.46 -9.21 6.06
CA LEU A 255 0.03 -9.49 6.28
C LEU A 255 -0.89 -8.96 5.16
N ILE A 256 -0.61 -7.77 4.64
CA ILE A 256 -1.44 -7.20 3.56
C ILE A 256 -1.38 -8.05 2.28
N TYR A 257 -0.20 -8.58 1.93
CA TYR A 257 -0.06 -9.49 0.80
C TYR A 257 -0.60 -10.89 1.07
N GLN A 258 -0.59 -11.36 2.31
CA GLN A 258 -1.29 -12.61 2.66
C GLN A 258 -2.80 -12.48 2.44
N ILE A 259 -3.38 -11.34 2.80
CA ILE A 259 -4.81 -11.06 2.59
C ILE A 259 -5.09 -10.95 1.09
N GLU A 260 -4.28 -10.21 0.34
CA GLU A 260 -4.48 -10.06 -1.11
C GLU A 260 -4.37 -11.39 -1.85
N LEU A 261 -3.34 -12.18 -1.53
CA LEU A 261 -3.15 -13.54 -2.06
C LEU A 261 -4.39 -14.39 -1.86
N LYS A 262 -4.93 -14.43 -0.63
CA LYS A 262 -6.09 -15.24 -0.29
C LYS A 262 -7.33 -14.82 -1.07
N LYS A 263 -7.56 -13.51 -1.23
CA LYS A 263 -8.69 -12.99 -2.01
C LYS A 263 -8.59 -13.35 -3.49
N GLU A 264 -7.42 -13.19 -4.10
CA GLU A 264 -7.26 -13.49 -5.53
C GLU A 264 -7.22 -15.00 -5.81
N LEU A 265 -6.70 -15.80 -4.87
CA LEU A 265 -6.79 -17.25 -4.93
C LEU A 265 -8.24 -17.71 -4.82
N LEU A 266 -9.03 -17.11 -3.93
CA LEU A 266 -10.47 -17.36 -3.83
C LEU A 266 -11.18 -17.13 -5.17
N PHE A 267 -10.90 -16.03 -5.86
CA PHE A 267 -11.45 -15.76 -7.20
C PHE A 267 -10.99 -16.81 -8.23
N CYS A 268 -9.69 -17.10 -8.30
CA CYS A 268 -9.17 -18.08 -9.25
C CYS A 268 -9.75 -19.48 -9.02
N LEU A 269 -9.90 -19.91 -7.77
CA LEU A 269 -10.51 -21.19 -7.42
C LEU A 269 -12.00 -21.18 -7.74
N ALA A 270 -12.75 -20.13 -7.42
CA ALA A 270 -14.17 -20.06 -7.79
C ALA A 270 -14.38 -20.20 -9.31
N MET A 271 -13.50 -19.61 -10.11
CA MET A 271 -13.58 -19.69 -11.58
C MET A 271 -13.14 -21.04 -12.17
N LEU A 272 -12.09 -21.65 -11.61
CA LEU A 272 -11.43 -22.82 -12.22
C LEU A 272 -11.75 -24.15 -11.53
N ASP A 273 -12.03 -24.13 -10.23
CA ASP A 273 -12.19 -25.31 -9.38
C ASP A 273 -13.05 -24.98 -8.15
N ALA A 274 -14.34 -24.73 -8.38
CA ALA A 274 -15.28 -24.28 -7.35
C ALA A 274 -15.44 -25.24 -6.15
N LYS A 275 -14.94 -26.48 -6.27
CA LYS A 275 -14.97 -27.52 -5.22
C LYS A 275 -13.64 -27.66 -4.47
N ASP A 276 -12.66 -26.80 -4.72
CA ASP A 276 -11.39 -26.83 -4.01
C ASP A 276 -11.62 -26.73 -2.49
N GLN A 277 -11.03 -27.66 -1.73
CA GLN A 277 -11.18 -27.77 -0.28
C GLN A 277 -10.77 -26.51 0.50
N ARG A 278 -9.99 -25.61 -0.10
CA ARG A 278 -9.54 -24.36 0.53
C ARG A 278 -10.61 -23.28 0.55
N MET A 279 -11.72 -23.46 -0.16
CA MET A 279 -12.77 -22.46 -0.31
C MET A 279 -13.31 -21.96 1.05
N ASP A 280 -13.61 -22.90 1.96
CA ASP A 280 -14.12 -22.58 3.29
C ASP A 280 -13.06 -21.88 4.16
N GLU A 281 -11.79 -22.31 4.08
CA GLU A 281 -10.68 -21.67 4.79
C GLU A 281 -10.52 -20.21 4.36
N LEU A 282 -10.56 -19.95 3.05
CA LEU A 282 -10.38 -18.61 2.48
C LEU A 282 -11.53 -17.68 2.87
N MET A 283 -12.78 -18.17 2.83
CA MET A 283 -13.97 -17.37 3.16
C MET A 283 -14.15 -17.09 4.66
N THR A 284 -13.66 -17.99 5.52
CA THR A 284 -13.75 -17.85 6.99
C THR A 284 -12.55 -17.13 7.61
N ASP A 285 -11.49 -16.87 6.85
CA ASP A 285 -10.36 -16.07 7.31
C ASP A 285 -10.80 -14.65 7.69
N LYS A 286 -10.52 -14.25 8.94
CA LYS A 286 -10.95 -12.97 9.49
C LYS A 286 -10.41 -11.76 8.72
N GLY A 287 -9.16 -11.83 8.26
CA GLY A 287 -8.51 -10.74 7.52
C GLY A 287 -9.11 -10.59 6.12
N VAL A 288 -9.35 -11.71 5.44
CA VAL A 288 -10.02 -11.76 4.14
C VAL A 288 -11.45 -11.23 4.25
N ASN A 289 -12.25 -11.77 5.18
CA ASN A 289 -13.63 -11.35 5.39
C ASN A 289 -13.75 -9.85 5.69
N GLN A 290 -12.86 -9.31 6.51
CA GLN A 290 -12.84 -7.87 6.82
C GLN A 290 -12.41 -7.03 5.61
N SER A 291 -11.45 -7.51 4.81
CA SER A 291 -10.99 -6.83 3.60
C SER A 291 -12.08 -6.78 2.52
N LEU A 292 -12.79 -7.89 2.28
CA LEU A 292 -13.84 -8.01 1.26
C LEU A 292 -15.04 -7.08 1.51
N LYS A 293 -15.25 -6.59 2.74
CA LYS A 293 -16.29 -5.60 3.07
C LYS A 293 -15.98 -4.20 2.53
N GLN A 294 -14.72 -3.92 2.16
CA GLN A 294 -14.35 -2.63 1.61
C GLN A 294 -14.96 -2.45 0.21
N PRO A 295 -15.46 -1.26 -0.14
CA PRO A 295 -16.09 -0.98 -1.42
C PRO A 295 -15.02 -0.80 -2.52
N LEU A 296 -14.39 -1.89 -2.92
CA LEU A 296 -13.40 -1.96 -4.00
C LEU A 296 -13.92 -2.84 -5.13
N MET A 297 -13.69 -2.44 -6.39
CA MET A 297 -14.12 -3.21 -7.56
C MET A 297 -13.66 -4.67 -7.51
N GLY A 298 -12.36 -4.89 -7.28
CA GLY A 298 -11.81 -6.25 -7.17
C GLY A 298 -12.45 -7.08 -6.06
N ASN A 299 -12.78 -6.49 -4.90
CA ASN A 299 -13.50 -7.21 -3.85
C ASN A 299 -14.91 -7.63 -4.29
N LYS A 300 -15.60 -6.78 -5.06
CA LYS A 300 -16.92 -7.09 -5.61
C LYS A 300 -16.86 -8.20 -6.64
N ARG A 301 -15.88 -8.14 -7.56
CA ARG A 301 -15.56 -9.24 -8.50
C ARG A 301 -15.32 -10.57 -7.77
N ILE A 302 -14.47 -10.57 -6.75
CA ILE A 302 -14.10 -11.78 -6.00
C ILE A 302 -15.32 -12.38 -5.27
N LEU A 303 -16.15 -11.54 -4.64
CA LEU A 303 -17.39 -12.02 -4.01
C LEU A 303 -18.39 -12.52 -5.04
N ALA A 304 -18.53 -11.83 -6.17
CA ALA A 304 -19.44 -12.23 -7.24
C ALA A 304 -19.07 -13.61 -7.80
N SER A 305 -17.78 -13.88 -8.06
CA SER A 305 -17.35 -15.21 -8.55
C SER A 305 -17.67 -16.32 -7.54
N TYR A 306 -17.50 -16.04 -6.24
CA TYR A 306 -17.88 -16.99 -5.19
C TYR A 306 -19.39 -17.27 -5.20
N TYR A 307 -20.22 -16.23 -5.28
CA TYR A 307 -21.68 -16.42 -5.30
C TYR A 307 -22.16 -17.11 -6.58
N TYR A 308 -21.59 -16.77 -7.74
CA TYR A 308 -21.97 -17.40 -9.00
C TYR A 308 -21.61 -18.89 -9.06
N PHE A 309 -20.37 -19.25 -8.72
CA PHE A 309 -19.85 -20.58 -9.03
C PHE A 309 -19.77 -21.53 -7.84
N VAL A 310 -19.76 -21.01 -6.60
CA VAL A 310 -19.67 -21.83 -5.38
C VAL A 310 -21.02 -21.93 -4.68
N GLN A 311 -21.67 -20.79 -4.43
CA GLN A 311 -22.97 -20.77 -3.75
C GLN A 311 -24.16 -20.90 -4.72
N GLU A 312 -23.91 -20.73 -6.01
CA GLU A 312 -24.93 -20.80 -7.06
C GLU A 312 -26.08 -19.78 -6.84
N ASP A 313 -25.76 -18.65 -6.21
CA ASP A 313 -26.69 -17.53 -5.95
C ASP A 313 -26.52 -16.47 -7.03
N TRP A 314 -27.28 -16.64 -8.11
CA TRP A 314 -27.28 -15.75 -9.27
C TRP A 314 -27.58 -14.30 -8.91
N GLN A 315 -28.64 -14.08 -8.13
CA GLN A 315 -29.13 -12.75 -7.82
C GLN A 315 -28.09 -11.95 -7.04
N LYS A 316 -27.45 -12.60 -6.07
CA LYS A 316 -26.40 -11.96 -5.28
C LYS A 316 -25.13 -11.71 -6.07
N GLY A 317 -24.71 -12.66 -6.91
CA GLY A 317 -23.58 -12.46 -7.83
C GLY A 317 -23.77 -11.24 -8.73
N SER A 318 -24.95 -11.14 -9.35
CA SER A 318 -25.29 -10.03 -10.27
C SER A 318 -25.42 -8.69 -9.56
N THR A 319 -25.93 -8.67 -8.34
CA THR A 319 -25.96 -7.46 -7.52
C THR A 319 -24.52 -6.98 -7.22
N LEU A 320 -23.62 -7.90 -6.89
CA LEU A 320 -22.23 -7.57 -6.59
C LEU A 320 -21.46 -7.06 -7.80
N THR A 321 -21.66 -7.61 -9.00
CA THR A 321 -21.02 -7.08 -10.21
C THR A 321 -21.51 -5.67 -10.53
N GLN A 322 -22.82 -5.41 -10.44
CA GLN A 322 -23.39 -4.07 -10.57
C GLN A 322 -22.80 -3.08 -9.56
N GLU A 323 -22.76 -3.45 -8.28
CA GLU A 323 -22.12 -2.63 -7.23
C GLU A 323 -20.63 -2.38 -7.53
N GLY A 324 -19.94 -3.35 -8.14
CA GLY A 324 -18.56 -3.20 -8.61
C GLY A 324 -18.43 -2.13 -9.69
N LEU A 325 -19.29 -2.16 -10.71
CA LEU A 325 -19.28 -1.20 -11.82
C LEU A 325 -19.53 0.24 -11.35
N GLU A 326 -20.40 0.44 -10.35
CA GLU A 326 -20.66 1.76 -9.75
C GLU A 326 -19.45 2.39 -9.03
N LEU A 327 -18.39 1.60 -8.77
CA LEU A 327 -17.17 2.07 -8.13
C LEU A 327 -16.10 2.53 -9.12
N PHE A 328 -16.31 2.38 -10.43
CA PHE A 328 -15.32 2.66 -11.48
C PHE A 328 -14.63 4.02 -11.32
N ASP A 329 -15.42 5.11 -11.22
CA ASP A 329 -14.89 6.47 -11.11
C ASP A 329 -14.22 6.78 -9.76
N LYS A 330 -14.40 5.90 -8.77
CA LYS A 330 -13.84 6.04 -7.42
C LYS A 330 -12.49 5.34 -7.29
N VAL A 331 -12.10 4.48 -8.24
CA VAL A 331 -10.82 3.78 -8.21
C VAL A 331 -9.68 4.76 -8.51
N PRO A 332 -8.67 4.90 -7.63
CA PRO A 332 -7.59 5.87 -7.82
C PRO A 332 -6.70 5.55 -9.02
N LEU A 333 -6.41 4.27 -9.21
CA LEU A 333 -5.59 3.75 -10.29
C LEU A 333 -6.49 3.44 -11.48
N LYS A 334 -6.61 4.40 -12.39
CA LYS A 334 -7.50 4.31 -13.57
C LYS A 334 -7.22 3.08 -14.45
N GLY A 335 -5.97 2.62 -14.49
CA GLY A 335 -5.56 1.41 -15.19
C GLY A 335 -6.21 0.17 -14.57
N GLU A 336 -6.14 0.06 -13.24
CA GLU A 336 -6.83 -1.01 -12.50
C GLU A 336 -8.33 -0.95 -12.69
N ALA A 337 -8.93 0.24 -12.68
CA ALA A 337 -10.37 0.43 -12.92
C ALA A 337 -10.82 -0.16 -14.27
N LYS A 338 -10.03 0.07 -15.33
CA LYS A 338 -10.29 -0.48 -16.68
C LYS A 338 -10.15 -2.00 -16.71
N VAL A 339 -9.13 -2.54 -16.04
CA VAL A 339 -8.93 -3.99 -15.97
C VAL A 339 -10.09 -4.64 -15.21
N GLU A 340 -10.45 -4.11 -14.04
CA GLU A 340 -11.56 -4.64 -13.23
C GLU A 340 -12.90 -4.52 -13.95
N LEU A 341 -13.14 -3.44 -14.72
CA LEU A 341 -14.32 -3.34 -15.59
C LEU A 341 -14.41 -4.54 -16.55
N ASN A 342 -13.34 -4.77 -17.33
CA ASN A 342 -13.31 -5.85 -18.30
C ASN A 342 -13.47 -7.23 -17.63
N VAL A 343 -12.84 -7.45 -16.48
CA VAL A 343 -12.92 -8.75 -15.78
C VAL A 343 -14.30 -8.95 -15.16
N ILE A 344 -14.97 -7.90 -14.66
CA ILE A 344 -16.35 -7.99 -14.16
C ILE A 344 -17.33 -8.29 -15.29
N GLU A 345 -17.21 -7.60 -16.43
CA GLU A 345 -18.06 -7.86 -17.60
C GLU A 345 -17.88 -9.30 -18.10
N TRP A 346 -16.62 -9.76 -18.21
CA TRP A 346 -16.31 -11.14 -18.55
C TRP A 346 -16.86 -12.15 -17.52
N LEU A 347 -16.77 -11.84 -16.23
CA LEU A 347 -17.30 -12.68 -15.15
C LEU A 347 -18.81 -12.89 -15.31
N ASP A 348 -19.56 -11.81 -15.58
CA ASP A 348 -21.00 -11.89 -15.82
C ASP A 348 -21.33 -12.75 -17.05
N GLU A 349 -20.57 -12.62 -18.14
CA GLU A 349 -20.72 -13.49 -19.32
C GLU A 349 -20.50 -14.98 -18.99
N GLN A 350 -19.43 -15.30 -18.24
CA GLN A 350 -19.15 -16.68 -17.82
C GLN A 350 -20.25 -17.23 -16.92
N ALA A 351 -20.79 -16.39 -16.04
CA ALA A 351 -21.88 -16.76 -15.16
C ALA A 351 -23.14 -17.09 -15.98
N VAL A 352 -23.51 -16.26 -16.97
CA VAL A 352 -24.67 -16.50 -17.84
C VAL A 352 -24.52 -17.83 -18.59
N ILE A 353 -23.34 -18.09 -19.14
CA ILE A 353 -23.04 -19.35 -19.83
C ILE A 353 -23.21 -20.55 -18.89
N HIS A 354 -22.70 -20.44 -17.65
CA HIS A 354 -22.82 -21.50 -16.65
C HIS A 354 -24.28 -21.76 -16.27
N PHE A 355 -25.06 -20.71 -16.02
CA PHE A 355 -26.47 -20.82 -15.67
C PHE A 355 -27.30 -21.46 -16.79
N ASN A 356 -27.11 -20.99 -18.04
CA ASN A 356 -27.84 -21.53 -19.19
C ASN A 356 -27.53 -23.00 -19.45
N ARG A 357 -26.28 -23.44 -19.29
CA ARG A 357 -25.91 -24.87 -19.42
C ARG A 357 -26.64 -25.75 -18.41
N ARG A 358 -26.92 -25.25 -17.20
CA ARG A 358 -27.69 -25.99 -16.19
C ARG A 358 -29.18 -26.02 -16.49
N GLY A 359 -29.76 -24.90 -16.92
CA GLY A 359 -31.18 -24.85 -17.29
C GLY A 359 -31.55 -25.74 -18.48
N THR A 360 -30.59 -26.11 -19.32
CA THR A 360 -30.77 -27.09 -20.40
C THR A 360 -30.57 -28.55 -19.97
N LEU A 361 -30.05 -28.80 -18.76
CA LEU A 361 -29.77 -30.13 -18.21
C LEU A 361 -30.76 -30.54 -17.10
N SER A 362 -31.66 -29.64 -16.69
CA SER A 362 -32.83 -29.89 -15.83
C SER A 362 -34.07 -30.08 -16.66
#